data_AF-A0A0R1ZLR6-F1
#
_entry.id   AF-A0A0R1ZLR6-F1
#
_cell.length_a   1.000
_cell.length_b   1.000
_cell.length_c   1.000
_cell.angle_alpha   90.00
_cell.angle_beta   90.00
_cell.angle_gamma   90.00
#
_symmetry.space_group_name_H-M   'P 1'
#
loop_
_entity.id
_entity.type
_entity.pdbx_description
1 polymer ?
#
loop_
_entity_poly.entity_id
_entity_poly.type
_entity_poly.pdbx_seq_one_letter_code
_entity_poly.pdbx_strand_id
1 'polypeptide(L)'
;MITQNDSFILIILGGECKEFPGWQMSRTYCLRAGKDGEESALILLLPNTHTEFIMKITFKSTLSQVTVMFINQVLFELKRISKPLVAMLFVLLLATMAVPIWHELTQPTYGRSYGGGILLPTTAKSSSKSELTKDLLLGMQYEQKRYLTRTPTSEHFSDLTKAKPLLHYNITAIKLLKQKNYQQLNQLSTDFITNHPVYSAYTPDIITLGSCMTSMSLSGELLEAQQIAIMQNAPSRLAAISVYSDATNLLMPTIIGWGLMDSHKKPLPTTMMLLAIIIIFVAQAFGTHRKNDSNALMSMAPISDTKILLARVVTLLLVLDCIIIFAYLIIAICISLIPGHDFGSLFFPIMTSKNGGFLASSVISMFWHMLTYYSMWIIMLGSCAALLIHAVKDTISLVFLLGLGTFPQLVGLTSLLPITIINFLPAGYLNLPQILLHTGEFKSMSYLSVISVFGFWSVCFWVVNTFISARK
;
A
#
# COMPACT_ATOMS: atom_id res chain seq x y z
N MET A 1 59.31 -20.40 -18.47
CA MET A 1 57.86 -20.59 -18.72
C MET A 1 57.53 -22.03 -18.35
N ILE A 2 56.85 -22.25 -17.23
CA ILE A 2 56.35 -23.56 -16.82
C ILE A 2 54.84 -23.37 -16.66
N THR A 3 54.05 -24.18 -17.34
CA THR A 3 52.59 -24.14 -17.30
C THR A 3 52.06 -25.31 -16.48
N GLN A 4 51.38 -25.02 -15.37
CA GLN A 4 50.38 -25.90 -14.79
C GLN A 4 49.30 -25.05 -14.11
N ASN A 5 48.05 -25.23 -14.59
CA ASN A 5 46.78 -24.70 -14.07
C ASN A 5 46.65 -23.17 -13.91
N ASP A 6 46.01 -22.51 -14.88
CA ASP A 6 45.27 -21.23 -14.83
C ASP A 6 45.80 -20.13 -13.89
N SER A 7 47.11 -20.05 -13.71
CA SER A 7 47.79 -19.03 -12.93
C SER A 7 49.14 -18.77 -13.58
N PHE A 8 49.30 -17.61 -14.21
CA PHE A 8 50.59 -17.16 -14.71
C PHE A 8 51.43 -16.66 -13.52
N ILE A 9 52.43 -17.45 -13.10
CA ILE A 9 53.49 -16.95 -12.22
C ILE A 9 54.62 -16.43 -13.12
N LEU A 10 54.76 -15.10 -13.17
CA LEU A 10 55.86 -14.44 -13.86
C LEU A 10 57.01 -14.27 -12.85
N ILE A 11 58.06 -15.09 -12.98
CA ILE A 11 59.32 -14.91 -12.24
C ILE A 11 60.18 -13.96 -13.07
N ILE A 12 60.37 -12.72 -12.62
CA ILE A 12 61.28 -11.76 -13.25
C ILE A 12 62.63 -11.87 -12.55
N LEU A 13 63.53 -12.70 -13.10
CA LEU A 13 64.93 -12.66 -12.73
C LEU A 13 65.57 -11.41 -13.35
N GLY A 14 66.27 -10.64 -12.51
CA GLY A 14 66.82 -9.31 -12.81
C GLY A 14 67.31 -9.13 -14.24
N GLY A 15 66.54 -8.37 -15.01
CA GLY A 15 66.79 -7.96 -16.38
C GLY A 15 65.72 -6.96 -16.79
N GLU A 16 66.10 -5.98 -17.61
CA GLU A 16 65.29 -4.82 -17.98
C GLU A 16 63.83 -5.20 -18.37
N CYS A 17 62.86 -4.61 -17.67
CA CYS A 17 61.44 -4.80 -17.94
C CYS A 17 61.06 -4.17 -19.29
N LYS A 18 60.71 -5.00 -20.28
CA LYS A 18 60.04 -4.55 -21.50
C LYS A 18 58.57 -4.26 -21.23
N GLU A 19 58.05 -3.16 -21.78
CA GLU A 19 56.63 -2.78 -21.67
C GLU A 19 55.72 -3.88 -22.24
N PHE A 20 54.74 -4.33 -21.44
CA PHE A 20 53.65 -5.19 -21.88
C PHE A 20 52.38 -4.37 -22.04
N PRO A 21 51.60 -4.56 -23.12
CA PRO A 21 50.38 -3.80 -23.36
C PRO A 21 49.35 -4.05 -22.26
N GLY A 22 48.86 -2.96 -21.65
CA GLY A 22 47.82 -2.98 -20.61
C GLY A 22 48.31 -2.89 -19.16
N TRP A 23 49.60 -2.67 -18.93
CA TRP A 23 50.17 -2.43 -17.59
C TRP A 23 50.61 -0.98 -17.43
N GLN A 24 50.29 -0.35 -16.29
CA GLN A 24 50.92 0.90 -15.89
C GLN A 24 52.07 0.58 -14.93
N MET A 25 53.29 0.92 -15.33
CA MET A 25 54.49 0.68 -14.53
C MET A 25 54.94 1.96 -13.84
N SER A 26 55.22 1.85 -12.54
CA SER A 26 55.97 2.83 -11.74
C SER A 26 57.29 2.18 -11.33
N ARG A 27 58.35 2.97 -11.05
CA ARG A 27 59.68 2.44 -10.65
C ARG A 27 59.64 1.53 -9.41
N THR A 28 58.54 1.51 -8.67
CA THR A 28 58.37 0.75 -7.41
C THR A 28 57.23 -0.28 -7.43
N TYR A 29 56.38 -0.33 -8.46
CA TYR A 29 55.30 -1.33 -8.55
C TYR A 29 54.75 -1.49 -9.97
N CYS A 30 54.21 -2.68 -10.25
CA CYS A 30 53.47 -2.99 -11.47
C CYS A 30 52.00 -3.20 -11.13
N LEU A 31 51.11 -2.46 -11.81
CA LEU A 31 49.65 -2.55 -11.63
C LEU A 31 48.99 -2.94 -12.96
N ARG A 32 48.19 -4.01 -12.92
CA ARG A 32 47.30 -4.40 -14.02
C ARG A 32 45.86 -4.20 -13.58
N ALA A 33 45.14 -3.28 -14.22
CA ALA A 33 43.71 -3.16 -14.04
C ALA A 33 43.02 -4.31 -14.79
N GLY A 34 42.36 -5.22 -14.06
CA GLY A 34 41.49 -6.23 -14.67
C GLY A 34 40.22 -5.57 -15.23
N LYS A 35 39.73 -6.04 -16.38
CA LYS A 35 38.36 -5.71 -16.82
C LYS A 35 37.36 -6.51 -15.97
N ASP A 36 36.18 -5.92 -15.75
CA ASP A 36 35.07 -6.40 -14.92
C ASP A 36 35.08 -7.93 -14.66
N GLY A 37 35.46 -8.30 -13.45
CA GLY A 37 35.44 -9.69 -12.96
C GLY A 37 36.79 -10.41 -12.91
N GLU A 38 37.88 -9.88 -13.48
CA GLU A 38 39.21 -10.49 -13.36
C GLU A 38 40.00 -9.99 -12.13
N GLU A 39 40.73 -10.92 -11.49
CA GLU A 39 41.57 -10.67 -10.32
C GLU A 39 42.64 -9.59 -10.64
N SER A 40 42.64 -8.49 -9.89
CA SER A 40 43.72 -7.50 -9.96
C SER A 40 44.86 -7.94 -9.03
N ALA A 41 46.08 -7.99 -9.55
CA ALA A 41 47.27 -8.30 -8.75
C ALA A 41 48.13 -7.04 -8.59
N LEU A 42 48.51 -6.73 -7.35
CA LEU A 42 49.49 -5.70 -7.02
C LEU A 42 50.79 -6.40 -6.65
N ILE A 43 51.86 -6.15 -7.40
CA ILE A 43 53.21 -6.66 -7.08
C ILE A 43 54.04 -5.47 -6.60
N LEU A 44 54.42 -5.50 -5.32
CA LEU A 44 55.32 -4.52 -4.70
C LEU A 44 56.75 -5.06 -4.73
N LEU A 45 57.65 -4.37 -5.43
CA LEU A 45 59.07 -4.68 -5.45
C LEU A 45 59.77 -3.77 -4.43
N LEU A 46 60.16 -4.33 -3.28
CA LEU A 46 60.95 -3.62 -2.28
C LEU A 46 62.44 -3.62 -2.69
N PRO A 47 63.11 -2.46 -2.73
CA PRO A 47 64.54 -2.43 -3.04
C PRO A 47 65.33 -2.93 -1.81
N ASN A 48 66.24 -3.88 -2.03
CA ASN A 48 67.29 -4.36 -1.11
C ASN A 48 67.01 -5.52 -0.13
N THR A 49 66.02 -6.37 -0.37
CA THR A 49 66.02 -7.70 0.28
C THR A 49 65.71 -8.78 -0.75
N HIS A 50 66.52 -9.85 -0.81
CA HIS A 50 66.34 -11.02 -1.68
C HIS A 50 65.09 -11.87 -1.37
N THR A 51 64.04 -11.25 -0.83
CA THR A 51 62.77 -11.87 -0.46
C THR A 51 61.65 -11.16 -1.21
N GLU A 52 61.14 -11.82 -2.25
CA GLU A 52 59.95 -11.40 -2.97
C GLU A 52 58.72 -11.55 -2.07
N PHE A 53 58.04 -10.44 -1.76
CA PHE A 53 56.77 -10.47 -1.04
C PHE A 53 55.62 -10.31 -2.04
N ILE A 54 55.06 -11.43 -2.49
CA ILE A 54 53.86 -11.42 -3.34
C ILE A 54 52.64 -11.28 -2.43
N MET A 55 52.18 -10.04 -2.21
CA MET A 55 50.91 -9.79 -1.53
C MET A 55 49.77 -9.88 -2.56
N LYS A 56 49.16 -11.07 -2.69
CA LYS A 56 47.96 -11.25 -3.54
C LYS A 56 46.75 -10.60 -2.85
N ILE A 57 46.47 -9.33 -3.18
CA ILE A 57 45.26 -8.64 -2.71
C ILE A 57 44.09 -9.04 -3.61
N THR A 58 43.43 -10.14 -3.25
CA THR A 58 42.23 -10.59 -3.93
C THR A 58 41.05 -9.68 -3.52
N PHE A 59 40.78 -8.62 -4.29
CA PHE A 59 39.47 -7.96 -4.27
C PHE A 59 38.44 -8.89 -4.95
N LYS A 60 38.19 -10.06 -4.35
CA LYS A 60 37.02 -10.85 -4.72
C LYS A 60 35.82 -10.01 -4.30
N SER A 61 34.87 -9.86 -5.21
CA SER A 61 33.58 -9.19 -5.02
C SER A 61 32.75 -9.89 -3.94
N THR A 62 33.19 -9.85 -2.69
CA THR A 62 32.55 -10.47 -1.54
C THR A 62 31.13 -9.95 -1.37
N LEU A 63 30.90 -8.67 -1.71
CA LEU A 63 29.56 -8.09 -1.76
C LEU A 63 28.67 -8.76 -2.81
N SER A 64 29.19 -9.00 -4.03
CA SER A 64 28.45 -9.71 -5.09
C SER A 64 28.15 -11.15 -4.70
N GLN A 65 29.12 -11.87 -4.11
CA GLN A 65 28.91 -13.25 -3.68
C GLN A 65 27.89 -13.36 -2.55
N VAL A 66 27.94 -12.48 -1.53
CA VAL A 66 26.97 -12.48 -0.43
C VAL A 66 25.55 -12.16 -0.93
N THR A 67 25.42 -11.19 -1.84
CA THR A 67 24.12 -10.84 -2.43
C THR A 67 23.56 -11.99 -3.27
N VAL A 68 24.38 -12.64 -4.11
CA VAL A 68 23.96 -13.80 -4.92
C VAL A 68 23.54 -14.96 -4.03
N MET A 69 24.28 -15.26 -2.96
CA MET A 69 23.90 -16.30 -2.00
C MET A 69 22.58 -15.98 -1.30
N PHE A 70 22.34 -14.73 -0.90
CA PHE A 70 21.09 -14.33 -0.28
C PHE A 70 19.90 -14.43 -1.27
N ILE A 71 20.07 -13.99 -2.51
CA ILE A 71 19.04 -14.12 -3.56
C ILE A 71 18.70 -15.59 -3.80
N ASN A 72 19.73 -16.45 -3.91
CA ASN A 72 19.52 -17.89 -4.07
C ASN A 72 18.77 -18.50 -2.88
N GLN A 73 19.04 -18.01 -1.66
CA GLN A 73 18.30 -18.42 -0.47
C GLN A 73 16.83 -17.98 -0.52
N VAL A 74 16.55 -16.74 -0.94
CA VAL A 74 15.18 -16.23 -1.12
C VAL A 74 14.41 -17.07 -2.16
N LEU A 75 15.05 -17.38 -3.30
CA LEU A 75 14.48 -18.24 -4.34
C LEU A 75 14.26 -19.68 -3.86
N PHE A 76 15.16 -20.19 -3.03
CA PHE A 76 15.00 -21.51 -2.41
C PHE A 76 13.80 -21.53 -1.46
N GLU A 77 13.68 -20.56 -0.56
CA GLU A 77 12.51 -20.43 0.32
C GLU A 77 11.21 -20.25 -0.48
N LEU A 78 11.24 -19.51 -1.59
CA LEU A 78 10.09 -19.32 -2.48
C LEU A 78 9.58 -20.66 -3.04
N LYS A 79 10.49 -21.55 -3.45
CA LYS A 79 10.15 -22.89 -3.96
C LYS A 79 9.55 -23.81 -2.88
N ARG A 80 9.82 -23.52 -1.60
CA ARG A 80 9.36 -24.34 -0.46
C ARG A 80 8.00 -23.92 0.06
N ILE A 81 7.53 -22.74 -0.29
CA ILE A 81 6.19 -22.30 0.07
C ILE A 81 5.16 -23.25 -0.54
N SER A 82 4.24 -23.71 0.31
CA SER A 82 3.17 -24.62 -0.09
C SER A 82 2.24 -23.92 -1.10
N LYS A 83 2.32 -24.33 -2.37
CA LYS A 83 1.41 -23.88 -3.43
C LYS A 83 -0.08 -24.05 -3.08
N PRO A 84 -0.55 -25.19 -2.52
CA PRO A 84 -1.96 -25.32 -2.16
C PRO A 84 -2.36 -24.37 -1.02
N LEU A 85 -1.46 -24.10 -0.06
CA LEU A 85 -1.71 -23.09 0.95
C LEU A 85 -1.86 -21.70 0.31
N VAL A 86 -0.93 -21.29 -0.55
CA VAL A 86 -1.00 -20.00 -1.25
C VAL A 86 -2.30 -19.87 -2.02
N ALA A 87 -2.72 -20.91 -2.76
CA ALA A 87 -3.99 -20.92 -3.47
C ALA A 87 -5.19 -20.81 -2.53
N MET A 88 -5.21 -21.56 -1.43
CA MET A 88 -6.27 -21.48 -0.43
C MET A 88 -6.38 -20.08 0.21
N LEU A 89 -5.25 -19.50 0.61
CA LEU A 89 -5.19 -18.16 1.20
C LEU A 89 -5.64 -17.09 0.20
N PHE A 90 -5.26 -17.23 -1.07
CA PHE A 90 -5.70 -16.36 -2.15
C PHE A 90 -7.22 -16.42 -2.35
N VAL A 91 -7.80 -17.62 -2.41
CA VAL A 91 -9.25 -17.81 -2.54
C VAL A 91 -9.99 -17.24 -1.33
N LEU A 92 -9.48 -17.48 -0.11
CA LEU A 92 -10.06 -16.94 1.11
C LEU A 92 -10.06 -15.41 1.12
N LEU A 93 -8.95 -14.79 0.67
CA LEU A 93 -8.83 -13.34 0.54
C LEU A 93 -9.85 -12.80 -0.48
N LEU A 94 -9.92 -13.42 -1.66
CA LEU A 94 -10.91 -13.05 -2.69
C LEU A 94 -12.33 -13.11 -2.16
N ALA A 95 -12.71 -14.20 -1.47
CA ALA A 95 -14.04 -14.34 -0.89
C ALA A 95 -14.31 -13.25 0.16
N THR A 96 -13.35 -12.97 1.04
CA THR A 96 -13.49 -11.98 2.11
C THR A 96 -13.63 -10.56 1.57
N MET A 97 -12.97 -10.23 0.47
CA MET A 97 -13.10 -8.95 -0.20
C MET A 97 -14.35 -8.86 -1.07
N ALA A 98 -14.77 -9.97 -1.69
CA ALA A 98 -15.96 -10.01 -2.53
C ALA A 98 -17.24 -9.79 -1.73
N VAL A 99 -17.34 -10.26 -0.48
CA VAL A 99 -18.55 -10.09 0.36
C VAL A 99 -18.95 -8.61 0.57
N PRO A 100 -18.08 -7.72 1.09
CA PRO A 100 -18.45 -6.32 1.26
C PRO A 100 -18.73 -5.63 -0.09
N ILE A 101 -17.99 -5.94 -1.13
CA ILE A 101 -18.19 -5.37 -2.48
C ILE A 101 -19.52 -5.83 -3.08
N TRP A 102 -19.86 -7.10 -2.91
CA TRP A 102 -21.12 -7.65 -3.36
C TRP A 102 -22.30 -7.05 -2.60
N HIS A 103 -22.15 -6.91 -1.28
CA HIS A 103 -23.12 -6.23 -0.44
C HIS A 103 -23.40 -4.83 -0.97
N GLU A 104 -22.37 -4.06 -1.30
CA GLU A 104 -22.52 -2.77 -1.96
C GLU A 104 -23.27 -2.83 -3.28
N LEU A 105 -22.79 -3.66 -4.20
CA LEU A 105 -23.38 -3.74 -5.53
C LEU A 105 -24.86 -4.16 -5.50
N THR A 106 -25.30 -4.82 -4.42
CA THR A 106 -26.68 -5.32 -4.26
C THR A 106 -27.53 -4.51 -3.30
N GLN A 107 -26.96 -3.56 -2.54
CA GLN A 107 -27.69 -2.73 -1.60
C GLN A 107 -28.67 -1.81 -2.35
N PRO A 108 -29.97 -1.76 -1.96
CA PRO A 108 -30.94 -0.87 -2.59
C PRO A 108 -30.62 0.62 -2.43
N THR A 109 -29.80 0.94 -1.42
CA THR A 109 -29.31 2.26 -1.05
C THR A 109 -27.93 2.58 -1.60
N TYR A 110 -27.35 1.67 -2.38
CA TYR A 110 -26.06 1.89 -2.99
C TYR A 110 -26.09 3.08 -3.97
N GLY A 111 -25.13 4.00 -3.83
CA GLY A 111 -25.13 5.27 -4.55
C GLY A 111 -26.13 6.33 -4.04
N ARG A 112 -26.90 6.06 -2.96
CA ARG A 112 -27.97 6.97 -2.52
C ARG A 112 -27.57 8.05 -1.50
N SER A 113 -26.35 8.03 -0.97
CA SER A 113 -26.00 8.89 0.16
C SER A 113 -25.30 10.19 -0.27
N TYR A 114 -26.08 11.22 -0.59
CA TYR A 114 -25.66 12.60 -0.31
C TYR A 114 -26.14 12.95 1.09
N GLY A 115 -25.23 13.38 1.97
CA GLY A 115 -25.59 13.84 3.31
C GLY A 115 -26.68 14.91 3.25
N GLY A 116 -27.76 14.73 4.01
CA GLY A 116 -28.85 15.71 4.12
C GLY A 116 -30.23 15.31 3.59
N GLY A 117 -30.47 14.03 3.25
CA GLY A 117 -31.81 13.55 2.87
C GLY A 117 -32.18 13.72 1.40
N ILE A 118 -31.19 13.97 0.55
CA ILE A 118 -31.38 14.10 -0.90
C ILE A 118 -30.93 12.80 -1.54
N LEU A 119 -31.86 11.86 -1.54
CA LEU A 119 -31.71 10.57 -2.20
C LEU A 119 -31.82 10.82 -3.71
N LEU A 120 -30.78 10.47 -4.48
CA LEU A 120 -31.00 10.21 -5.90
C LEU A 120 -32.07 9.10 -5.99
N PRO A 121 -33.12 9.26 -6.80
CA PRO A 121 -34.18 8.26 -6.95
C PRO A 121 -33.69 7.09 -7.82
N THR A 122 -32.60 6.44 -7.43
CA THR A 122 -32.07 5.27 -8.15
C THR A 122 -32.81 4.03 -7.65
N THR A 123 -33.53 3.32 -8.52
CA THR A 123 -34.06 1.99 -8.20
C THR A 123 -32.94 0.95 -8.33
N ALA A 124 -32.09 0.83 -7.31
CA ALA A 124 -31.60 -0.40 -6.68
C ALA A 124 -31.18 -1.66 -7.49
N LYS A 125 -31.02 -1.63 -8.82
CA LYS A 125 -30.61 -2.85 -9.57
C LYS A 125 -29.50 -2.66 -10.60
N SER A 126 -29.12 -1.43 -10.94
CA SER A 126 -28.05 -1.20 -11.92
C SER A 126 -27.37 0.15 -11.71
N SER A 127 -26.28 0.16 -10.96
CA SER A 127 -25.46 1.35 -10.66
C SER A 127 -24.54 1.72 -11.82
N SER A 128 -25.05 1.58 -13.04
CA SER A 128 -24.28 1.81 -14.25
C SER A 128 -23.95 3.29 -14.37
N LYS A 129 -22.78 3.61 -14.92
CA LYS A 129 -22.38 4.96 -15.29
C LYS A 129 -23.47 5.69 -16.09
N SER A 130 -24.17 4.98 -16.98
CA SER A 130 -25.30 5.51 -17.76
C SER A 130 -26.49 5.91 -16.89
N GLU A 131 -26.84 5.10 -15.90
CA GLU A 131 -27.95 5.38 -14.98
C GLU A 131 -27.61 6.52 -14.04
N LEU A 132 -26.43 6.49 -13.42
CA LEU A 132 -25.95 7.59 -12.58
C LEU A 132 -25.90 8.92 -13.37
N THR A 133 -25.48 8.88 -14.64
CA THR A 133 -25.52 10.07 -15.51
C THR A 133 -26.94 10.53 -15.77
N LYS A 134 -27.88 9.60 -16.01
CA LYS A 134 -29.30 9.91 -16.26
C LYS A 134 -29.96 10.50 -15.02
N ASP A 135 -29.67 9.96 -13.84
CA ASP A 135 -30.25 10.42 -12.58
C ASP A 135 -29.73 11.80 -12.19
N LEU A 136 -28.43 12.03 -12.38
CA LEU A 136 -27.83 13.36 -12.25
C LEU A 136 -28.49 14.36 -13.21
N LEU A 137 -28.69 13.97 -14.47
CA LEU A 137 -29.36 14.81 -15.47
C LEU A 137 -30.79 15.14 -15.07
N LEU A 138 -31.57 14.16 -14.60
CA LEU A 138 -32.95 14.34 -14.14
C LEU A 138 -33.02 15.27 -12.93
N GLY A 139 -32.11 15.12 -11.97
CA GLY A 139 -32.00 16.00 -10.80
C GLY A 139 -31.76 17.46 -11.21
N MET A 140 -30.76 17.69 -12.08
CA MET A 140 -30.45 19.04 -12.57
C MET A 140 -31.59 19.65 -13.39
N GLN A 141 -32.31 18.85 -14.18
CA GLN A 141 -33.48 19.31 -14.94
C GLN A 141 -34.67 19.66 -14.05
N TYR A 142 -34.89 18.88 -12.98
CA TYR A 142 -35.93 19.15 -11.99
C TYR A 142 -35.67 20.50 -11.30
N GLU A 143 -34.45 20.73 -10.83
CA GLU A 143 -34.08 21.99 -10.18
C GLU A 143 -34.11 23.17 -11.17
N GLN A 144 -33.64 22.98 -12.41
CA GLN A 144 -33.81 23.98 -13.47
C GLN A 144 -35.29 24.37 -13.65
N LYS A 145 -36.20 23.40 -13.71
CA LYS A 145 -37.64 23.65 -13.82
C LYS A 145 -38.16 24.39 -12.59
N ARG A 146 -37.75 23.98 -11.38
CA ARG A 146 -38.13 24.63 -10.12
C ARG A 146 -37.74 26.11 -10.08
N TYR A 147 -36.55 26.45 -10.57
CA TYR A 147 -36.11 27.85 -10.69
C TYR A 147 -36.93 28.64 -11.71
N LEU A 148 -37.31 28.02 -12.83
CA LEU A 148 -38.12 28.67 -13.87
C LEU A 148 -39.58 28.87 -13.44
N THR A 149 -40.13 28.02 -12.57
CA THR A 149 -41.54 28.07 -12.14
C THR A 149 -41.77 28.94 -10.89
N ARG A 150 -40.73 29.34 -10.15
CA ARG A 150 -40.87 30.24 -9.00
C ARG A 150 -41.19 31.66 -9.49
N THR A 151 -42.43 32.09 -9.30
CA THR A 151 -42.87 33.46 -9.58
C THR A 151 -42.26 34.44 -8.57
N PRO A 152 -41.78 35.62 -9.01
CA PRO A 152 -41.32 36.68 -8.10
C PRO A 152 -42.50 37.20 -7.26
N THR A 153 -42.56 36.84 -5.98
CA THR A 153 -43.28 37.65 -4.99
C THR A 153 -42.31 38.66 -4.38
N SER A 154 -42.80 39.83 -4.00
CA SER A 154 -41.97 40.97 -3.54
C SER A 154 -41.08 40.68 -2.33
N GLU A 155 -41.38 39.64 -1.56
CA GLU A 155 -40.56 39.17 -0.43
C GLU A 155 -39.37 38.27 -0.83
N HIS A 156 -39.22 37.90 -2.11
CA HIS A 156 -38.20 36.94 -2.59
C HIS A 156 -37.22 37.56 -3.61
N PHE A 157 -37.11 38.88 -3.69
CA PHE A 157 -36.18 39.56 -4.61
C PHE A 157 -34.71 39.21 -4.36
N SER A 158 -34.32 38.93 -3.11
CA SER A 158 -33.00 38.42 -2.73
C SER A 158 -32.71 37.00 -3.24
N ASP A 159 -33.77 36.22 -3.49
CA ASP A 159 -33.64 34.85 -4.02
C ASP A 159 -33.52 34.85 -5.55
N LEU A 160 -34.08 35.84 -6.24
CA LEU A 160 -33.96 35.99 -7.70
C LEU A 160 -32.57 36.41 -8.17
N THR A 161 -31.87 37.25 -7.39
CA THR A 161 -30.47 37.61 -7.66
C THR A 161 -29.53 36.41 -7.49
N LYS A 162 -29.86 35.50 -6.57
CA LYS A 162 -29.14 34.22 -6.37
C LYS A 162 -29.54 33.15 -7.41
N ALA A 163 -30.78 33.16 -7.91
CA ALA A 163 -31.30 32.17 -8.85
C ALA A 163 -30.74 32.30 -10.28
N LYS A 164 -30.40 33.51 -10.75
CA LYS A 164 -29.89 33.70 -12.13
C LYS A 164 -28.54 33.00 -12.39
N PRO A 165 -27.50 33.16 -11.54
CA PRO A 165 -26.25 32.42 -11.69
C PRO A 165 -26.46 30.90 -11.70
N LEU A 166 -27.34 30.38 -10.84
CA LEU A 166 -27.68 28.96 -10.76
C LEU A 166 -28.38 28.43 -11.99
N LEU A 167 -29.34 29.19 -12.51
CA LEU A 167 -30.04 28.81 -13.74
C LEU A 167 -29.05 28.74 -14.92
N HIS A 168 -28.14 29.70 -15.03
CA HIS A 168 -27.10 29.71 -16.05
C HIS A 168 -26.12 28.53 -15.91
N TYR A 169 -25.70 28.26 -14.67
CA TYR A 169 -24.89 27.10 -14.33
C TYR A 169 -25.60 25.80 -14.75
N ASN A 170 -26.84 25.57 -14.30
CA ASN A 170 -27.60 24.36 -14.60
C ASN A 170 -27.81 24.16 -16.10
N ILE A 171 -28.13 25.21 -16.87
CA ILE A 171 -28.25 25.13 -18.34
C ILE A 171 -26.95 24.62 -18.98
N THR A 172 -25.83 25.22 -18.58
CA THR A 172 -24.51 24.89 -19.16
C THR A 172 -24.06 23.51 -18.72
N ALA A 173 -24.23 23.18 -17.44
CA ALA A 173 -23.85 21.90 -16.87
C ALA A 173 -24.68 20.74 -17.46
N ILE A 174 -25.99 20.90 -17.67
CA ILE A 174 -26.84 19.93 -18.38
C ILE A 174 -26.32 19.66 -19.80
N LYS A 175 -25.92 20.71 -20.53
CA LYS A 175 -25.36 20.58 -21.88
C LYS A 175 -24.05 19.79 -21.85
N LEU A 176 -23.13 20.14 -20.95
CA LEU A 176 -21.84 19.47 -20.80
C LEU A 176 -22.01 18.01 -20.36
N LEU A 177 -22.93 17.72 -19.44
CA LEU A 177 -23.25 16.38 -18.96
C LEU A 177 -23.79 15.49 -20.11
N LYS A 178 -24.72 16.00 -20.93
CA LYS A 178 -25.22 15.31 -22.13
C LYS A 178 -24.11 15.02 -23.15
N GLN A 179 -23.16 15.95 -23.28
CA GLN A 179 -21.98 15.80 -24.13
C GLN A 179 -20.87 14.94 -23.51
N LYS A 180 -21.04 14.47 -22.27
CA LYS A 180 -20.03 13.75 -21.48
C LYS A 180 -18.71 14.53 -21.34
N ASN A 181 -18.76 15.86 -21.40
CA ASN A 181 -17.60 16.72 -21.25
C ASN A 181 -17.34 17.04 -19.77
N TYR A 182 -16.88 16.03 -19.04
CA TYR A 182 -16.73 16.09 -17.59
C TYR A 182 -15.66 17.09 -17.14
N GLN A 183 -14.60 17.29 -17.92
CA GLN A 183 -13.56 18.27 -17.59
C GLN A 183 -14.09 19.70 -17.60
N GLN A 184 -14.82 20.10 -18.65
CA GLN A 184 -15.44 21.43 -18.68
C GLN A 184 -16.51 21.58 -17.61
N LEU A 185 -17.23 20.51 -17.27
CA LEU A 185 -18.22 20.52 -16.19
C LEU A 185 -17.57 20.70 -14.81
N ASN A 186 -16.45 20.04 -14.54
CA ASN A 186 -15.68 20.23 -13.31
C ASN A 186 -15.08 21.63 -13.23
N GLN A 187 -14.58 22.17 -14.35
CA GLN A 187 -14.11 23.56 -14.42
C GLN A 187 -15.25 24.54 -14.12
N LEU A 188 -16.40 24.38 -14.78
CA LEU A 188 -17.60 25.20 -14.54
C LEU A 188 -18.03 25.15 -13.06
N SER A 189 -17.95 23.99 -12.44
CA SER A 189 -18.29 23.80 -11.02
C SER A 189 -17.29 24.50 -10.10
N THR A 190 -16.00 24.39 -10.41
CA THR A 190 -14.92 25.07 -9.67
C THR A 190 -15.10 26.59 -9.76
N ASP A 191 -15.26 27.11 -10.98
CA ASP A 191 -15.47 28.54 -11.23
C ASP A 191 -16.72 29.05 -10.50
N PHE A 192 -17.79 28.26 -10.48
CA PHE A 192 -19.01 28.62 -9.77
C PHE A 192 -18.78 28.71 -8.25
N ILE A 193 -18.13 27.70 -7.65
CA ILE A 193 -17.87 27.66 -6.20
C ILE A 193 -16.97 28.82 -5.77
N THR A 194 -15.88 29.09 -6.51
CA THR A 194 -14.94 30.17 -6.21
C THR A 194 -15.60 31.55 -6.31
N ASN A 195 -16.49 31.76 -7.27
CA ASN A 195 -17.18 33.04 -7.46
C ASN A 195 -18.43 33.23 -6.57
N HIS A 196 -18.90 32.17 -5.90
CA HIS A 196 -20.09 32.19 -5.05
C HIS A 196 -19.83 31.52 -3.68
N PRO A 197 -19.09 32.17 -2.76
CA PRO A 197 -18.63 31.58 -1.49
C PRO A 197 -19.75 31.26 -0.49
N VAL A 198 -20.98 31.73 -0.71
CA VAL A 198 -22.18 31.34 0.06
C VAL A 198 -22.93 30.20 -0.62
N TYR A 199 -22.23 29.26 -1.29
CA TYR A 199 -22.82 28.11 -2.00
C TYR A 199 -23.69 27.20 -1.10
N SER A 200 -23.59 27.30 0.23
CA SER A 200 -24.52 26.62 1.17
C SER A 200 -25.98 27.11 1.04
N ALA A 201 -26.18 28.31 0.49
CA ALA A 201 -27.50 28.85 0.11
C ALA A 201 -27.93 28.45 -1.31
N TYR A 202 -27.04 27.79 -2.06
CA TYR A 202 -27.25 27.35 -3.44
C TYR A 202 -27.64 25.87 -3.40
N THR A 203 -28.53 25.47 -4.30
CA THR A 203 -29.26 24.20 -4.22
C THR A 203 -28.37 22.97 -4.11
N PRO A 204 -28.97 21.82 -3.75
CA PRO A 204 -28.37 20.49 -3.83
C PRO A 204 -27.62 20.16 -5.12
N ASP A 205 -27.81 20.91 -6.21
CA ASP A 205 -27.21 20.71 -7.55
C ASP A 205 -25.69 20.76 -7.61
N ILE A 206 -25.06 21.61 -6.79
CA ILE A 206 -23.59 21.70 -6.72
C ILE A 206 -23.06 20.59 -5.80
N ILE A 207 -23.86 20.25 -4.77
CA ILE A 207 -23.62 19.14 -3.85
C ILE A 207 -23.75 17.79 -4.58
N THR A 208 -24.66 17.65 -5.53
CA THR A 208 -24.90 16.42 -6.32
C THR A 208 -23.85 16.14 -7.36
N LEU A 209 -22.94 17.09 -7.66
CA LEU A 209 -21.71 16.83 -8.41
C LEU A 209 -20.53 16.48 -7.49
N GLY A 210 -20.68 16.76 -6.19
CA GLY A 210 -19.60 16.83 -5.23
C GLY A 210 -19.84 16.00 -3.97
N SER A 211 -19.54 14.71 -4.04
CA SER A 211 -18.85 14.06 -2.93
C SER A 211 -17.95 12.98 -3.50
N CYS A 212 -16.65 13.15 -3.37
CA CYS A 212 -15.72 12.03 -3.35
C CYS A 212 -16.07 11.18 -2.12
N MET A 213 -15.43 10.03 -1.92
CA MET A 213 -15.58 9.34 -0.65
C MET A 213 -15.03 10.25 0.47
N THR A 214 -15.91 10.93 1.18
CA THR A 214 -15.60 11.85 2.26
C THR A 214 -15.97 11.19 3.59
N SER A 215 -15.44 11.68 4.72
CA SER A 215 -15.70 11.16 6.07
C SER A 215 -16.35 12.17 7.03
N MET A 216 -16.83 13.32 6.53
CA MET A 216 -17.43 14.38 7.37
C MET A 216 -18.52 15.21 6.67
N SER A 217 -19.35 15.87 7.49
CA SER A 217 -20.38 16.83 7.09
C SER A 217 -19.93 17.76 5.96
N LEU A 218 -20.76 17.88 4.93
CA LEU A 218 -20.58 18.81 3.82
C LEU A 218 -20.30 20.24 4.32
N SER A 219 -19.07 20.71 4.14
CA SER A 219 -18.67 22.10 4.26
C SER A 219 -18.20 22.61 2.90
N GLY A 220 -18.17 23.93 2.70
CA GLY A 220 -17.61 24.49 1.46
C GLY A 220 -16.16 24.24 1.26
N GLU A 221 -15.40 24.34 2.34
CA GLU A 221 -13.97 24.07 2.30
C GLU A 221 -13.71 22.65 1.81
N LEU A 222 -14.56 21.68 2.20
CA LEU A 222 -14.49 20.32 1.68
C LEU A 222 -14.82 20.25 0.19
N LEU A 223 -15.91 20.89 -0.23
CA LEU A 223 -16.38 20.88 -1.62
C LEU A 223 -15.37 21.56 -2.56
N GLU A 224 -14.82 22.70 -2.16
CA GLU A 224 -13.78 23.42 -2.88
C GLU A 224 -12.50 22.59 -2.97
N ALA A 225 -12.00 22.07 -1.83
CA ALA A 225 -10.81 21.24 -1.82
C ALA A 225 -10.98 19.97 -2.67
N GLN A 226 -12.19 19.39 -2.67
CA GLN A 226 -12.51 18.25 -3.52
C GLN A 226 -12.49 18.61 -5.00
N GLN A 227 -13.12 19.72 -5.41
CA GLN A 227 -13.18 20.09 -6.83
C GLN A 227 -11.78 20.42 -7.37
N ILE A 228 -10.97 21.12 -6.57
CA ILE A 228 -9.55 21.35 -6.88
C ILE A 228 -8.82 20.01 -7.05
N ALA A 229 -9.00 19.07 -6.12
CA ALA A 229 -8.36 17.76 -6.19
C ALA A 229 -8.81 16.93 -7.41
N ILE A 230 -10.09 16.99 -7.80
CA ILE A 230 -10.61 16.31 -8.98
C ILE A 230 -10.02 16.93 -10.24
N MET A 231 -10.00 18.27 -10.34
CA MET A 231 -9.41 18.96 -11.49
C MET A 231 -7.92 18.66 -11.67
N GLN A 232 -7.18 18.51 -10.57
CA GLN A 232 -5.76 18.19 -10.61
C GLN A 232 -5.48 16.73 -10.96
N ASN A 233 -6.23 15.78 -10.39
CA ASN A 233 -5.86 14.36 -10.43
C ASN A 233 -6.77 13.50 -11.33
N ALA A 234 -8.01 13.91 -11.58
CA ALA A 234 -8.98 13.16 -12.37
C ALA A 234 -9.97 14.07 -13.12
N PRO A 235 -9.51 15.04 -13.94
CA PRO A 235 -10.37 16.07 -14.53
C PRO A 235 -11.47 15.51 -15.44
N SER A 236 -11.24 14.36 -16.06
CA SER A 236 -12.21 13.66 -16.92
C SER A 236 -13.21 12.79 -16.16
N ARG A 237 -13.27 12.86 -14.82
CA ARG A 237 -14.17 12.07 -13.97
C ARG A 237 -15.10 12.99 -13.19
N LEU A 238 -16.33 12.54 -12.97
CA LEU A 238 -17.28 13.20 -12.07
C LEU A 238 -17.36 12.41 -10.78
N ALA A 239 -17.19 13.07 -9.62
CA ALA A 239 -17.26 12.39 -8.33
C ALA A 239 -18.59 11.66 -8.13
N ALA A 240 -19.70 12.32 -8.47
CA ALA A 240 -21.06 11.77 -8.40
C ALA A 240 -21.27 10.44 -9.14
N ILE A 241 -20.42 10.15 -10.13
CA ILE A 241 -20.48 8.93 -10.93
C ILE A 241 -19.37 7.98 -10.47
N SER A 242 -18.12 8.44 -10.52
CA SER A 242 -16.93 7.63 -10.30
C SER A 242 -16.89 6.99 -8.92
N VAL A 243 -17.40 7.62 -7.87
CA VAL A 243 -17.41 7.00 -6.53
C VAL A 243 -18.21 5.69 -6.50
N TYR A 244 -19.24 5.57 -7.34
CA TYR A 244 -20.18 4.45 -7.33
C TYR A 244 -20.09 3.53 -8.56
N SER A 245 -19.49 3.99 -9.66
CA SER A 245 -19.31 3.18 -10.87
C SER A 245 -17.91 2.61 -11.06
N ASP A 246 -16.88 3.30 -10.56
CA ASP A 246 -15.50 2.95 -10.90
C ASP A 246 -14.99 1.82 -9.99
N ALA A 247 -14.59 0.70 -10.59
CA ALA A 247 -14.16 -0.50 -9.87
C ALA A 247 -13.08 -0.22 -8.80
N THR A 248 -12.11 0.63 -9.12
CA THR A 248 -11.04 1.04 -8.21
C THR A 248 -11.56 1.78 -6.97
N ASN A 249 -12.60 2.59 -7.10
CA ASN A 249 -13.24 3.26 -5.96
C ASN A 249 -14.10 2.29 -5.15
N LEU A 250 -14.73 1.31 -5.81
CA LEU A 250 -15.56 0.30 -5.15
C LEU A 250 -14.77 -0.70 -4.30
N LEU A 251 -13.45 -0.76 -4.47
CA LEU A 251 -12.56 -1.52 -3.59
C LEU A 251 -12.29 -0.82 -2.25
N MET A 252 -12.45 0.50 -2.20
CA MET A 252 -12.02 1.31 -1.06
C MET A 252 -12.73 1.00 0.26
N PRO A 253 -14.01 0.57 0.29
CA PRO A 253 -14.63 0.13 1.53
C PRO A 253 -13.90 -1.01 2.23
N THR A 254 -13.15 -1.84 1.50
CA THR A 254 -12.32 -2.91 2.08
C THR A 254 -11.04 -2.40 2.77
N ILE A 255 -10.67 -1.15 2.53
CA ILE A 255 -9.46 -0.49 3.05
C ILE A 255 -9.79 0.56 4.11
N ILE A 256 -10.70 1.49 3.77
CA ILE A 256 -11.02 2.67 4.58
C ILE A 256 -12.43 2.63 5.20
N GLY A 257 -13.25 1.62 4.89
CA GLY A 257 -14.61 1.50 5.38
C GLY A 257 -15.66 2.29 4.58
N TRP A 258 -16.89 2.32 5.10
CA TRP A 258 -18.15 2.71 4.47
C TRP A 258 -18.49 4.21 4.59
N GLY A 259 -17.86 5.06 3.78
CA GLY A 259 -18.36 6.42 3.51
C GLY A 259 -18.42 7.40 4.70
N LEU A 260 -19.25 8.45 4.53
CA LEU A 260 -19.31 9.75 5.22
C LEU A 260 -19.33 9.76 6.76
N MET A 261 -19.57 8.63 7.40
CA MET A 261 -19.66 8.52 8.86
C MET A 261 -19.04 7.23 9.38
N ASP A 262 -18.25 6.52 8.58
CA ASP A 262 -17.70 5.26 9.04
C ASP A 262 -16.51 5.46 9.99
N SER A 263 -16.86 5.77 11.22
CA SER A 263 -15.99 5.74 12.38
C SER A 263 -16.06 4.36 13.06
N HIS A 264 -15.99 3.26 12.30
CA HIS A 264 -15.92 1.91 12.87
C HIS A 264 -14.94 1.91 14.04
N LYS A 265 -15.47 1.77 15.26
CA LYS A 265 -14.64 1.65 16.47
C LYS A 265 -13.86 0.33 16.49
N LYS A 266 -14.26 -0.63 15.66
CA LYS A 266 -13.69 -1.97 15.55
C LYS A 266 -12.97 -2.13 14.21
N PRO A 267 -11.90 -2.93 14.13
CA PRO A 267 -11.25 -3.26 12.86
C PRO A 267 -12.22 -3.87 11.84
N LEU A 268 -12.00 -3.60 10.54
CA LEU A 268 -12.80 -4.20 9.48
C LEU A 268 -12.58 -5.72 9.41
N PRO A 269 -13.61 -6.51 9.04
CA PRO A 269 -13.47 -7.95 8.82
C PRO A 269 -12.36 -8.30 7.83
N THR A 270 -12.20 -7.53 6.76
CA THR A 270 -11.14 -7.73 5.76
C THR A 270 -9.75 -7.57 6.37
N THR A 271 -9.53 -6.54 7.20
CA THR A 271 -8.26 -6.34 7.92
C THR A 271 -7.98 -7.48 8.89
N MET A 272 -8.98 -7.91 9.66
CA MET A 272 -8.82 -9.01 10.60
C MET A 272 -8.47 -10.33 9.89
N MET A 273 -9.16 -10.63 8.78
CA MET A 273 -8.89 -11.83 8.00
C MET A 273 -7.49 -11.78 7.37
N LEU A 274 -7.08 -10.64 6.80
CA LEU A 274 -5.73 -10.48 6.25
C LEU A 274 -4.65 -10.69 7.31
N LEU A 275 -4.84 -10.16 8.52
CA LEU A 275 -3.93 -10.40 9.64
C LEU A 275 -3.91 -11.88 10.06
N ALA A 276 -5.07 -12.56 10.10
CA ALA A 276 -5.13 -13.99 10.37
C ALA A 276 -4.39 -14.82 9.31
N ILE A 277 -4.56 -14.47 8.03
CA ILE A 277 -3.82 -15.07 6.90
C ILE A 277 -2.31 -14.86 7.08
N ILE A 278 -1.88 -13.64 7.41
CA ILE A 278 -0.47 -13.32 7.69
C ILE A 278 0.08 -14.21 8.81
N ILE A 279 -0.63 -14.32 9.94
CA ILE A 279 -0.21 -15.12 11.08
C ILE A 279 -0.03 -16.59 10.69
N ILE A 280 -1.00 -17.18 10.00
CA ILE A 280 -0.92 -18.59 9.55
C ILE A 280 0.26 -18.77 8.59
N PHE A 281 0.43 -17.84 7.65
CA PHE A 281 1.48 -17.91 6.64
C PHE A 281 2.88 -17.80 7.26
N VAL A 282 3.08 -16.84 8.18
CA VAL A 282 4.31 -16.68 8.96
C VAL A 282 4.56 -17.94 9.81
N ALA A 283 3.57 -18.38 10.58
CA ALA A 283 3.75 -19.53 11.47
C ALA A 283 4.10 -20.80 10.70
N GLN A 284 3.49 -21.04 9.54
CA GLN A 284 3.80 -22.21 8.72
C GLN A 284 5.22 -22.17 8.16
N ALA A 285 5.67 -21.01 7.68
CA ALA A 285 7.01 -20.86 7.13
C ALA A 285 8.10 -21.07 8.20
N PHE A 286 7.85 -20.69 9.45
CA PHE A 286 8.80 -20.90 10.54
C PHE A 286 8.65 -22.27 11.23
N GLY A 287 7.44 -22.76 11.46
CA GLY A 287 7.17 -24.00 12.19
C GLY A 287 7.52 -25.29 11.45
N THR A 288 7.43 -25.31 10.12
CA THR A 288 7.59 -26.56 9.33
C THR A 288 9.07 -26.97 9.17
N HIS A 289 10.01 -26.02 9.22
CA HIS A 289 11.43 -26.29 8.90
C HIS A 289 12.21 -27.08 9.95
N ARG A 290 11.72 -27.17 11.19
CA ARG A 290 12.37 -27.99 12.21
C ARG A 290 11.94 -29.45 12.17
N LYS A 291 10.81 -29.76 11.50
CA LYS A 291 10.26 -31.11 11.36
C LYS A 291 10.80 -31.88 10.15
N ASN A 292 11.18 -31.18 9.08
CA ASN A 292 11.75 -31.80 7.88
C ASN A 292 13.28 -31.61 7.92
N ASP A 293 14.06 -32.69 7.87
CA ASP A 293 15.54 -32.81 8.01
C ASP A 293 16.42 -31.90 7.11
N SER A 294 15.84 -30.91 6.45
CA SER A 294 16.52 -29.86 5.70
C SER A 294 17.47 -28.95 6.49
N ASN A 295 17.50 -29.03 7.82
CA ASN A 295 18.55 -28.39 8.61
C ASN A 295 19.93 -28.98 8.30
N ALA A 296 20.02 -30.27 7.93
CA ALA A 296 21.28 -30.91 7.56
C ALA A 296 21.83 -30.44 6.21
N LEU A 297 20.96 -30.01 5.29
CA LEU A 297 21.35 -29.42 4.00
C LEU A 297 21.62 -27.92 4.11
N MET A 298 20.87 -27.21 4.96
CA MET A 298 21.11 -25.79 5.25
C MET A 298 22.40 -25.56 6.05
N SER A 299 22.76 -26.46 6.98
CA SER A 299 24.01 -26.37 7.74
C SER A 299 25.27 -26.59 6.91
N MET A 300 25.14 -27.15 5.70
CA MET A 300 26.24 -27.28 4.74
C MET A 300 26.46 -26.01 3.92
N ALA A 301 25.49 -25.07 3.89
CA ALA A 301 25.66 -23.79 3.24
C ALA A 301 26.38 -22.80 4.19
N PRO A 302 27.38 -22.03 3.72
CA PRO A 302 28.09 -21.05 4.54
C PRO A 302 27.26 -19.75 4.73
N ILE A 303 25.98 -19.88 5.10
CA ILE A 303 25.06 -18.79 5.38
C ILE A 303 24.67 -18.86 6.85
N SER A 304 24.74 -17.75 7.58
CA SER A 304 24.33 -17.72 8.97
C SER A 304 22.83 -17.98 9.12
N ASP A 305 22.43 -18.67 10.19
CA ASP A 305 21.01 -18.94 10.52
C ASP A 305 20.15 -17.67 10.49
N THR A 306 20.71 -16.56 10.96
CA THR A 306 20.06 -15.24 10.97
C THR A 306 19.72 -14.75 9.55
N LYS A 307 20.61 -14.97 8.58
CA LYS A 307 20.37 -14.60 7.17
C LYS A 307 19.33 -15.52 6.53
N ILE A 308 19.29 -16.80 6.90
CA ILE A 308 18.25 -17.74 6.44
C ILE A 308 16.87 -17.29 6.94
N LEU A 309 16.75 -16.96 8.23
CA LEU A 309 15.51 -16.44 8.81
C LEU A 309 15.09 -15.13 8.15
N LEU A 310 16.04 -14.23 7.85
CA LEU A 310 15.77 -12.97 7.16
C LEU A 310 15.29 -13.19 5.73
N ALA A 311 15.96 -14.08 4.97
CA ALA A 311 15.54 -14.46 3.63
C ALA A 311 14.10 -14.96 3.61
N ARG A 312 13.71 -15.73 4.63
CA ARG A 312 12.33 -16.20 4.79
C ARG A 312 11.33 -15.07 4.99
N VAL A 313 11.62 -14.08 5.83
CA VAL A 313 10.75 -12.90 6.00
C VAL A 313 10.60 -12.15 4.67
N VAL A 314 11.70 -11.97 3.93
CA VAL A 314 11.68 -11.33 2.60
C VAL A 314 10.83 -12.14 1.62
N THR A 315 11.01 -13.46 1.57
CA THR A 315 10.19 -14.33 0.72
C THR A 315 8.70 -14.23 1.09
N LEU A 316 8.36 -14.24 2.37
CA LEU A 316 6.98 -14.09 2.84
C LEU A 316 6.36 -12.76 2.41
N LEU A 317 7.13 -11.67 2.56
CA LEU A 317 6.72 -10.33 2.13
C LEU A 317 6.42 -10.30 0.64
N LEU A 318 7.36 -10.78 -0.20
CA LEU A 318 7.18 -10.82 -1.65
C LEU A 318 5.96 -11.64 -2.07
N VAL A 319 5.75 -12.81 -1.46
CA VAL A 319 4.62 -13.68 -1.82
C VAL A 319 3.30 -13.06 -1.38
N LEU A 320 3.21 -12.54 -0.16
CA LEU A 320 1.96 -11.99 0.34
C LEU A 320 1.59 -10.68 -0.38
N ASP A 321 2.56 -9.79 -0.61
CA ASP A 321 2.30 -8.55 -1.35
C ASP A 321 1.80 -8.87 -2.77
N CYS A 322 2.40 -9.87 -3.43
CA CYS A 322 1.88 -10.38 -4.71
C CYS A 322 0.43 -10.89 -4.58
N ILE A 323 0.13 -11.75 -3.60
CA ILE A 323 -1.21 -12.29 -3.36
C ILE A 323 -2.23 -11.16 -3.18
N ILE A 324 -1.92 -10.16 -2.35
CA ILE A 324 -2.79 -9.02 -2.07
C ILE A 324 -3.01 -8.20 -3.36
N ILE A 325 -1.94 -7.82 -4.05
CA ILE A 325 -2.02 -7.03 -5.31
C ILE A 325 -2.85 -7.77 -6.35
N PHE A 326 -2.59 -9.07 -6.57
CA PHE A 326 -3.35 -9.87 -7.51
C PHE A 326 -4.82 -10.02 -7.09
N ALA A 327 -5.12 -10.16 -5.79
CA ALA A 327 -6.50 -10.28 -5.33
C ALA A 327 -7.30 -9.00 -5.62
N TYR A 328 -6.75 -7.82 -5.29
CA TYR A 328 -7.36 -6.54 -5.62
C TYR A 328 -7.49 -6.34 -7.13
N LEU A 329 -6.47 -6.72 -7.91
CA LEU A 329 -6.51 -6.61 -9.37
C LEU A 329 -7.61 -7.49 -9.98
N ILE A 330 -7.73 -8.75 -9.56
CA ILE A 330 -8.78 -9.66 -10.06
C ILE A 330 -10.16 -9.09 -9.72
N ILE A 331 -10.37 -8.61 -8.50
CA ILE A 331 -11.67 -8.06 -8.12
C ILE A 331 -11.98 -6.78 -8.89
N ALA A 332 -11.00 -5.88 -9.09
CA ALA A 332 -11.17 -4.70 -9.95
C ALA A 332 -11.58 -5.10 -11.37
N ILE A 333 -10.93 -6.11 -11.94
CA ILE A 333 -11.24 -6.64 -13.26
C ILE A 333 -12.66 -7.21 -13.27
N CYS A 334 -13.03 -8.05 -12.30
CA CYS A 334 -14.37 -8.62 -12.20
C CYS A 334 -15.46 -7.55 -12.12
N ILE A 335 -15.27 -6.49 -11.34
CA ILE A 335 -16.22 -5.37 -11.26
C ILE A 335 -16.27 -4.63 -12.60
N SER A 336 -15.12 -4.38 -13.25
CA SER A 336 -15.09 -3.69 -14.55
C SER A 336 -15.74 -4.49 -15.70
N LEU A 337 -15.92 -5.80 -15.53
CA LEU A 337 -16.67 -6.65 -16.47
C LEU A 337 -18.19 -6.55 -16.27
N ILE A 338 -18.66 -5.97 -15.16
CA ILE A 338 -20.08 -5.72 -14.93
C ILE A 338 -20.53 -4.57 -15.85
N PRO A 339 -21.59 -4.74 -16.65
CA PRO A 339 -22.06 -3.70 -17.55
C PRO A 339 -22.32 -2.38 -16.82
N GLY A 340 -21.70 -1.30 -17.31
CA GLY A 340 -21.86 0.04 -16.74
C GLY A 340 -20.81 0.44 -15.71
N HIS A 341 -19.85 -0.44 -15.39
CA HIS A 341 -18.72 -0.12 -14.52
C HIS A 341 -17.46 0.11 -15.34
N ASP A 342 -16.74 1.20 -15.06
CA ASP A 342 -15.40 1.44 -15.61
C ASP A 342 -14.35 0.91 -14.63
N PHE A 343 -13.13 0.62 -15.09
CA PHE A 343 -12.01 0.35 -14.17
C PHE A 343 -11.74 1.54 -13.22
N GLY A 344 -11.91 2.77 -13.73
CA GLY A 344 -11.74 4.01 -12.97
C GLY A 344 -10.40 4.71 -13.15
N SER A 345 -10.04 5.55 -12.18
CA SER A 345 -8.74 6.21 -12.11
C SER A 345 -8.07 5.94 -10.78
N LEU A 346 -6.85 5.43 -10.81
CA LEU A 346 -6.00 5.26 -9.63
C LEU A 346 -5.59 6.60 -8.98
N PHE A 347 -5.72 7.70 -9.73
CA PHE A 347 -5.48 9.05 -9.23
C PHE A 347 -6.75 9.72 -8.70
N PHE A 348 -7.90 9.04 -8.72
CA PHE A 348 -9.12 9.61 -8.17
C PHE A 348 -8.90 10.03 -6.70
N PRO A 349 -9.24 11.28 -6.32
CA PRO A 349 -8.96 11.78 -4.99
C PRO A 349 -9.98 11.29 -3.95
N ILE A 350 -9.47 10.97 -2.78
CA ILE A 350 -10.19 10.60 -1.56
C ILE A 350 -9.90 11.68 -0.53
N MET A 351 -10.94 12.31 0.00
CA MET A 351 -10.76 13.42 0.93
C MET A 351 -10.89 12.92 2.36
N THR A 352 -9.90 13.27 3.18
CA THR A 352 -9.81 12.91 4.60
C THR A 352 -9.71 14.18 5.43
N SER A 353 -10.21 14.17 6.66
CA SER A 353 -10.04 15.30 7.58
C SER A 353 -8.78 15.09 8.42
N LYS A 354 -7.92 16.10 8.49
CA LYS A 354 -6.70 16.08 9.29
C LYS A 354 -6.47 17.44 9.94
N ASN A 355 -6.32 17.46 11.27
CA ASN A 355 -6.03 18.66 12.05
C ASN A 355 -6.98 19.86 11.78
N GLY A 356 -8.25 19.60 11.47
CA GLY A 356 -9.24 20.66 11.19
C GLY A 356 -9.27 21.15 9.74
N GLY A 357 -8.42 20.61 8.85
CA GLY A 357 -8.47 20.82 7.41
C GLY A 357 -8.79 19.54 6.64
N PHE A 358 -8.77 19.64 5.30
CA PHE A 358 -9.00 18.52 4.39
C PHE A 358 -7.73 18.17 3.61
N LEU A 359 -7.43 16.87 3.53
CA LEU A 359 -6.31 16.31 2.78
C LEU A 359 -6.84 15.41 1.67
N ALA A 360 -6.40 15.68 0.44
CA ALA A 360 -6.66 14.83 -0.72
C ALA A 360 -5.58 13.75 -0.84
N SER A 361 -6.00 12.49 -0.86
CA SER A 361 -5.13 11.33 -1.11
C SER A 361 -5.67 10.56 -2.30
N SER A 362 -4.82 10.15 -3.23
CA SER A 362 -5.26 9.34 -4.37
C SER A 362 -5.60 7.89 -3.95
N VAL A 363 -6.44 7.23 -4.72
CA VAL A 363 -6.72 5.78 -4.57
C VAL A 363 -5.43 4.96 -4.51
N ILE A 364 -4.47 5.21 -5.41
CA ILE A 364 -3.17 4.52 -5.40
C ILE A 364 -2.38 4.78 -4.12
N SER A 365 -2.47 5.98 -3.55
CA SER A 365 -1.84 6.29 -2.27
C SER A 365 -2.46 5.46 -1.15
N MET A 366 -3.79 5.31 -1.12
CA MET A 366 -4.45 4.45 -0.13
C MET A 366 -4.03 2.98 -0.27
N PHE A 367 -3.93 2.48 -1.50
CA PHE A 367 -3.38 1.14 -1.76
C PHE A 367 -1.95 0.98 -1.24
N TRP A 368 -1.09 1.97 -1.48
CA TRP A 368 0.30 1.93 -1.02
C TRP A 368 0.42 1.95 0.50
N HIS A 369 -0.37 2.78 1.18
CA HIS A 369 -0.41 2.79 2.65
C HIS A 369 -0.97 1.47 3.21
N MET A 370 -1.98 0.89 2.57
CA MET A 370 -2.52 -0.41 2.97
C MET A 370 -1.50 -1.53 2.79
N LEU A 371 -0.79 -1.57 1.66
CA LEU A 371 0.26 -2.54 1.40
C LEU A 371 1.40 -2.39 2.42
N THR A 372 1.92 -1.17 2.60
CA THR A 372 2.98 -0.87 3.57
C THR A 372 2.61 -1.30 4.98
N TYR A 373 1.35 -1.07 5.38
CA TYR A 373 0.84 -1.50 6.68
C TYR A 373 0.91 -3.01 6.86
N TYR A 374 0.45 -3.80 5.89
CA TYR A 374 0.53 -5.26 5.95
C TYR A 374 1.97 -5.77 5.85
N SER A 375 2.82 -5.16 5.02
CA SER A 375 4.25 -5.51 4.94
C SER A 375 4.95 -5.30 6.30
N MET A 376 4.63 -4.21 7.02
CA MET A 376 5.16 -3.98 8.37
C MET A 376 4.67 -5.02 9.39
N TRP A 377 3.41 -5.46 9.30
CA TRP A 377 2.92 -6.59 10.09
C TRP A 377 3.69 -7.88 9.80
N ILE A 378 3.98 -8.18 8.53
CA ILE A 378 4.78 -9.37 8.15
C ILE A 378 6.19 -9.28 8.72
N ILE A 379 6.85 -8.13 8.61
CA ILE A 379 8.22 -7.94 9.12
C ILE A 379 8.23 -8.14 10.64
N MET A 380 7.28 -7.53 11.34
CA MET A 380 7.16 -7.63 12.80
C MET A 380 6.82 -9.06 13.23
N LEU A 381 5.82 -9.70 12.62
CA LEU A 381 5.43 -11.07 12.98
C LEU A 381 6.52 -12.08 12.59
N GLY A 382 7.20 -11.88 11.46
CA GLY A 382 8.32 -12.69 11.01
C GLY A 382 9.51 -12.62 11.96
N SER A 383 9.86 -11.42 12.44
CA SER A 383 10.92 -11.25 13.44
C SER A 383 10.53 -11.85 14.80
N CYS A 384 9.26 -11.71 15.22
CA CYS A 384 8.74 -12.36 16.42
C CYS A 384 8.75 -13.89 16.28
N ALA A 385 8.34 -14.44 15.13
CA ALA A 385 8.37 -15.87 14.85
C ALA A 385 9.81 -16.42 14.84
N ALA A 386 10.76 -15.67 14.29
CA ALA A 386 12.18 -15.99 14.31
C ALA A 386 12.72 -16.12 15.75
N LEU A 387 12.22 -15.30 16.68
CA LEU A 387 12.53 -15.41 18.10
C LEU A 387 11.82 -16.60 18.76
N LEU A 388 10.51 -16.74 18.54
CA LEU A 388 9.67 -17.74 19.20
C LEU A 388 10.01 -19.18 18.80
N ILE A 389 10.56 -19.41 17.61
CA ILE A 389 10.96 -20.76 17.14
C ILE A 389 12.02 -21.42 18.03
N HIS A 390 12.76 -20.63 18.83
CA HIS A 390 13.70 -21.16 19.81
C HIS A 390 12.99 -21.84 20.98
N ALA A 391 11.81 -21.35 21.37
CA ALA A 391 11.01 -21.87 22.47
C ALA A 391 9.94 -22.87 22.00
N VAL A 392 9.31 -22.60 20.86
CA VAL A 392 8.17 -23.36 20.33
C VAL A 392 8.56 -24.06 19.05
N LYS A 393 8.29 -25.37 18.99
CA LYS A 393 8.66 -26.23 17.86
C LYS A 393 7.50 -26.60 16.94
N ASP A 394 6.27 -26.30 17.33
CA ASP A 394 5.08 -26.67 16.57
C ASP A 394 4.39 -25.45 15.96
N THR A 395 3.95 -25.59 14.70
CA THR A 395 3.25 -24.55 13.94
C THR A 395 2.00 -24.06 14.65
N ILE A 396 1.21 -24.95 15.27
CA ILE A 396 -0.05 -24.59 15.93
C ILE A 396 0.21 -23.69 17.13
N SER A 397 1.21 -24.04 17.93
CA SER A 397 1.61 -23.23 19.09
C SER A 397 2.16 -21.87 18.63
N LEU A 398 2.86 -21.81 17.50
CA LEU A 398 3.35 -20.56 16.93
C LEU A 398 2.19 -19.67 16.42
N VAL A 399 1.20 -20.25 15.73
CA VAL A 399 -0.04 -19.55 15.35
C VAL A 399 -0.73 -18.98 16.58
N PHE A 400 -0.86 -19.78 17.64
CA PHE A 400 -1.52 -19.36 18.88
C PHE A 400 -0.79 -18.16 19.53
N LEU A 401 0.54 -18.24 19.68
CA LEU A 401 1.32 -17.16 20.30
C LEU A 401 1.32 -15.88 19.46
N LEU A 402 1.51 -15.99 18.15
CA LEU A 402 1.45 -14.84 17.25
C LEU A 402 0.04 -14.22 17.23
N GLY A 403 -1.00 -15.04 17.25
CA GLY A 403 -2.39 -14.61 17.36
C GLY A 403 -2.67 -13.87 18.66
N LEU A 404 -2.20 -14.40 19.79
CA LEU A 404 -2.35 -13.77 21.11
C LEU A 404 -1.62 -12.42 21.18
N GLY A 405 -0.44 -12.32 20.57
CA GLY A 405 0.31 -11.06 20.45
C GLY A 405 -0.32 -10.05 19.49
N THR A 406 -1.00 -10.51 18.44
CA THR A 406 -1.65 -9.64 17.44
C THR A 406 -3.02 -9.15 17.90
N PHE A 407 -3.80 -10.01 18.56
CA PHE A 407 -5.18 -9.73 18.98
C PHE A 407 -5.39 -9.70 20.51
N PRO A 408 -4.51 -9.09 21.32
CA PRO A 408 -4.65 -9.09 22.77
C PRO A 408 -5.91 -8.34 23.22
N GLN A 409 -6.37 -7.34 22.47
CA GLN A 409 -7.60 -6.61 22.77
C GLN A 409 -8.85 -7.50 22.70
N LEU A 410 -8.91 -8.40 21.70
CA LEU A 410 -10.06 -9.28 21.50
C LEU A 410 -10.16 -10.38 22.57
N VAL A 411 -9.02 -10.74 23.17
CA VAL A 411 -8.93 -11.72 24.27
C VAL A 411 -8.97 -11.02 25.65
N GLY A 412 -9.10 -9.68 25.68
CA GLY A 412 -9.17 -8.90 26.92
C GLY A 412 -7.82 -8.72 27.63
N LEU A 413 -6.69 -9.13 27.04
CA LEU A 413 -5.36 -9.03 27.65
C LEU A 413 -4.89 -7.59 27.79
N THR A 414 -5.32 -6.69 26.90
CA THR A 414 -4.95 -5.27 27.00
C THR A 414 -5.59 -4.55 28.18
N SER A 415 -6.66 -5.11 28.77
CA SER A 415 -7.27 -4.54 29.98
C SER A 415 -6.32 -4.57 31.19
N LEU A 416 -5.28 -5.41 31.13
CA LEU A 416 -4.26 -5.54 32.15
C LEU A 416 -3.15 -4.48 32.03
N LEU A 417 -3.13 -3.71 30.94
CA LEU A 417 -2.09 -2.74 30.64
C LEU A 417 -2.64 -1.31 30.67
N PRO A 418 -1.86 -0.33 31.15
CA PRO A 418 -2.23 1.08 31.03
C PRO A 418 -2.24 1.53 29.57
N ILE A 419 -3.14 2.46 29.23
CA ILE A 419 -3.32 3.01 27.88
C ILE A 419 -2.02 3.56 27.29
N THR A 420 -1.17 4.16 28.12
CA THR A 420 0.14 4.67 27.70
C THR A 420 1.03 3.60 27.09
N ILE A 421 1.00 2.36 27.60
CA ILE A 421 1.78 1.24 27.06
C ILE A 421 1.12 0.68 25.80
N ILE A 422 -0.22 0.62 25.76
CA ILE A 422 -0.96 0.13 24.59
C ILE A 422 -0.60 0.91 23.32
N ASN A 423 -0.39 2.22 23.44
CA ASN A 423 0.03 3.08 22.32
C ASN A 423 1.43 2.75 21.77
N PHE A 424 2.27 2.02 22.51
CA PHE A 424 3.57 1.54 22.02
C PHE A 424 3.53 0.09 21.54
N LEU A 425 2.38 -0.58 21.61
CA LEU A 425 2.22 -1.95 21.16
C LEU A 425 1.64 -1.98 19.74
N PRO A 426 2.19 -2.80 18.83
CA PRO A 426 1.63 -3.01 17.48
C PRO A 426 0.14 -3.40 17.50
N ALA A 427 -0.28 -4.12 18.54
CA ALA A 427 -1.68 -4.50 18.77
C ALA A 427 -2.66 -3.33 18.96
N GLY A 428 -2.18 -2.13 19.32
CA GLY A 428 -3.01 -0.92 19.36
C GLY A 428 -3.45 -0.47 17.96
N TYR A 429 -2.75 -0.92 16.92
CA TYR A 429 -2.87 -0.41 15.55
C TYR A 429 -3.66 -1.32 14.60
N LEU A 430 -4.58 -2.15 15.12
CA LEU A 430 -5.35 -3.10 14.31
C LEU A 430 -6.38 -2.43 13.38
N ASN A 431 -6.81 -1.20 13.68
CA ASN A 431 -7.86 -0.51 12.94
C ASN A 431 -7.28 0.34 11.80
N LEU A 432 -6.92 -0.34 10.69
CA LEU A 432 -6.37 0.30 9.49
C LEU A 432 -7.18 1.52 9.00
N PRO A 433 -8.53 1.46 8.87
CA PRO A 433 -9.32 2.61 8.48
C PRO A 433 -9.08 3.87 9.33
N GLN A 434 -9.08 3.74 10.66
CA GLN A 434 -8.88 4.90 11.53
C GLN A 434 -7.47 5.48 11.40
N ILE A 435 -6.47 4.62 11.17
CA ILE A 435 -5.09 5.03 10.92
C ILE A 435 -4.99 5.82 9.62
N LEU A 436 -5.58 5.33 8.53
CA LEU A 436 -5.52 5.99 7.21
C LEU A 436 -6.34 7.28 7.17
N LEU A 437 -7.55 7.25 7.75
CA LEU A 437 -8.47 8.38 7.76
C LEU A 437 -8.16 9.41 8.85
N HIS A 438 -7.19 9.13 9.74
CA HIS A 438 -6.85 9.96 10.89
C HIS A 438 -8.10 10.27 11.75
N THR A 439 -8.83 9.23 12.13
CA THR A 439 -10.04 9.34 12.97
C THR A 439 -9.87 8.63 14.32
N GLY A 440 -10.79 8.86 15.24
CA GLY A 440 -10.77 8.24 16.57
C GLY A 440 -9.50 8.56 17.35
N GLU A 441 -8.83 7.51 17.84
CA GLU A 441 -7.60 7.59 18.64
C GLU A 441 -6.38 8.02 17.81
N PHE A 442 -6.46 7.97 16.48
CA PHE A 442 -5.35 8.29 15.56
C PHE A 442 -5.44 9.68 14.93
N LYS A 443 -6.37 10.54 15.38
CA LYS A 443 -6.63 11.86 14.77
C LYS A 443 -5.40 12.76 14.68
N SER A 444 -4.55 12.76 15.70
CA SER A 444 -3.32 13.56 15.76
C SER A 444 -2.06 12.76 15.37
N MET A 445 -2.20 11.45 15.11
CA MET A 445 -1.06 10.58 14.90
C MET A 445 -0.68 10.55 13.42
N SER A 446 0.62 10.63 13.13
CA SER A 446 1.11 10.46 11.77
C SER A 446 1.18 8.98 11.39
N TYR A 447 0.93 8.65 10.13
CA TYR A 447 1.13 7.28 9.62
C TYR A 447 2.58 6.79 9.84
N LEU A 448 3.57 7.67 9.74
CA LEU A 448 4.98 7.35 10.03
C LEU A 448 5.21 6.94 11.50
N SER A 449 4.45 7.50 12.44
CA SER A 449 4.52 7.10 13.84
C SER A 449 4.11 5.64 14.02
N VAL A 450 3.06 5.21 13.32
CA VAL A 450 2.61 3.80 13.30
C VAL A 450 3.73 2.91 12.76
N ILE A 451 4.27 3.23 11.59
CA ILE A 451 5.37 2.48 10.95
C ILE A 451 6.59 2.39 11.88
N SER A 452 6.90 3.45 12.62
CA SER A 452 8.03 3.49 13.54
C SER A 452 7.84 2.53 14.72
N VAL A 453 6.62 2.34 15.23
CA VAL A 453 6.32 1.34 16.28
C VAL A 453 6.57 -0.07 15.75
N PHE A 454 6.11 -0.40 14.55
CA PHE A 454 6.39 -1.70 13.92
C PHE A 454 7.88 -1.92 13.71
N GLY A 455 8.59 -0.91 13.19
CA GLY A 455 10.03 -0.96 12.97
C GLY A 455 10.81 -1.20 14.27
N PHE A 456 10.47 -0.46 15.33
CA PHE A 456 11.08 -0.61 16.65
C PHE A 456 10.98 -2.05 17.17
N TRP A 457 9.76 -2.60 17.22
CA TRP A 457 9.55 -3.97 17.70
C TRP A 457 10.23 -5.02 16.82
N SER A 458 10.22 -4.81 15.51
CA SER A 458 10.91 -5.71 14.56
C SER A 458 12.41 -5.77 14.84
N VAL A 459 13.04 -4.61 15.07
CA VAL A 459 14.46 -4.52 15.42
C VAL A 459 14.72 -5.16 16.78
N CYS A 460 13.89 -4.90 17.79
CA CYS A 460 14.04 -5.50 19.11
C CYS A 460 14.02 -7.03 19.05
N PHE A 461 13.04 -7.63 18.36
CA PHE A 461 12.97 -9.08 18.22
C PHE A 461 14.17 -9.65 17.45
N TRP A 462 14.62 -8.97 16.39
CA TRP A 462 15.81 -9.38 15.65
C TRP A 462 17.08 -9.34 16.49
N VAL A 463 17.31 -8.26 17.23
CA VAL A 463 18.47 -8.11 18.11
C VAL A 463 18.48 -9.24 19.15
N VAL A 464 17.36 -9.47 19.84
CA VAL A 464 17.25 -10.55 20.83
C VAL A 464 17.49 -11.92 20.19
N ASN A 465 16.91 -12.18 19.01
CA ASN A 465 17.12 -13.42 18.28
C ASN A 465 18.61 -13.63 17.92
N THR A 466 19.30 -12.60 17.44
CA THR A 466 20.74 -12.69 17.11
C THR A 466 21.59 -13.01 18.33
N PHE A 467 21.29 -12.42 19.50
CA PHE A 467 21.99 -12.74 20.74
C PHE A 467 21.77 -14.19 21.20
N ILE A 468 20.55 -14.72 21.05
CA ILE A 468 20.25 -16.11 21.41
C ILE A 468 20.94 -17.07 20.45
N SER A 469 20.91 -16.79 19.15
CA SER A 469 21.58 -17.61 18.14
C SER A 469 23.10 -17.61 18.30
N ALA A 470 23.73 -16.49 18.69
CA ALA A 470 25.17 -16.42 18.89
C ALA A 470 25.70 -17.23 20.08
N ARG A 471 24.82 -17.65 21.01
CA ARG A 471 25.19 -18.45 22.19
C ARG A 471 25.08 -19.97 21.95
N LYS A 472 24.50 -20.38 20.83
CA LYS A 472 24.40 -21.79 20.42
C LYS A 472 25.50 -22.08 19.42
#